data_AF-D8SE89-F1
#
_entry.id   AF-D8SE89-F1
#
_cell.length_a   1.000
_cell.length_b   1.000
_cell.length_c   1.000
_cell.angle_alpha   90.00
_cell.angle_beta   90.00
_cell.angle_gamma   90.00
#
_symmetry.space_group_name_H-M   'P 1'
#
loop_
_entity.id
_entity.type
_entity.pdbx_description
1 polymer ?
#
loop_
_entity_poly.entity_id
_entity_poly.type
_entity_poly.pdbx_seq_one_letter_code
_entity_poly.pdbx_strand_id
1 'polypeptide(L)'
;VKLMCSFGGRILPRPSDGKLRYVGGETRIVSLKRDVSYAELMLKMKKHYGEDLSLKYQLPNEDLDALISVSTDEDLQNMMEEYDRL
;
A
#
# COMPACT_ATOMS: atom_id res chain seq x y z
N VAL A 1 7.54 7.78 -8.80
CA VAL A 1 7.25 7.47 -7.37
C VAL A 1 7.79 6.10 -7.03
N LYS A 2 8.39 5.91 -5.85
CA LYS A 2 8.86 4.61 -5.36
C LYS A 2 8.10 4.28 -4.08
N LEU A 3 7.25 3.26 -4.12
CA LEU A 3 6.44 2.83 -2.97
C LEU A 3 7.01 1.56 -2.37
N MET A 4 7.04 1.47 -1.05
CA MET A 4 7.27 0.22 -0.35
C MET A 4 5.94 -0.53 -0.25
N CYS A 5 5.85 -1.70 -0.87
CA CYS A 5 4.63 -2.50 -0.90
C CYS A 5 4.87 -3.82 -0.18
N SER A 6 3.98 -4.15 0.76
CA SER A 6 4.02 -5.41 1.53
C SER A 6 2.83 -6.29 1.18
N PHE A 7 3.05 -7.59 0.95
CA PHE A 7 2.01 -8.55 0.55
C PHE A 7 2.26 -9.95 1.12
N GLY A 8 1.21 -10.79 1.15
CA GLY A 8 1.27 -12.19 1.59
C GLY A 8 1.43 -12.44 3.10
N GLY A 9 1.56 -11.39 3.90
CA GLY A 9 1.68 -11.44 5.36
C GLY A 9 0.41 -11.01 6.09
N ARG A 10 0.56 -10.66 7.37
CA ARG A 10 -0.52 -10.26 8.29
C ARG A 10 -0.13 -9.03 9.10
N ILE A 11 -1.12 -8.25 9.51
CA ILE A 11 -0.93 -7.15 10.46
C ILE A 11 -1.21 -7.70 11.86
N LEU A 12 -0.20 -7.73 12.72
CA LEU A 12 -0.31 -8.23 14.09
C LEU A 12 0.32 -7.25 15.09
N PRO A 13 -0.20 -7.18 16.33
CA PRO A 13 0.41 -6.38 17.38
C PRO A 13 1.76 -7.00 17.79
N ARG A 14 2.77 -6.14 17.96
CA ARG A 14 4.08 -6.56 18.42
C ARG A 14 4.05 -6.84 19.94
N PRO A 15 4.61 -7.97 20.42
CA PRO A 15 4.56 -8.33 21.84
C PRO A 15 5.19 -7.31 22.80
N SER A 16 6.17 -6.53 22.35
CA SER A 16 6.91 -5.59 23.21
C SER A 16 6.13 -4.34 23.59
N ASP A 17 5.28 -3.83 22.70
CA ASP A 17 4.65 -2.51 22.84
C ASP A 17 3.23 -2.43 22.26
N GLY A 18 2.67 -3.54 21.77
CA GLY A 18 1.32 -3.60 21.20
C GLY A 18 1.16 -2.96 19.82
N LYS A 19 2.17 -2.24 19.30
CA LYS A 19 2.10 -1.57 17.99
C LYS A 19 1.94 -2.56 16.85
N LEU A 20 1.08 -2.23 15.89
CA LEU A 20 0.80 -3.08 14.74
C LEU A 20 2.01 -3.14 13.79
N ARG A 21 2.30 -4.33 13.27
CA ARG A 21 3.33 -4.56 12.25
C ARG A 21 2.88 -5.57 11.21
N TYR A 22 3.37 -5.37 9.99
CA TYR A 22 3.27 -6.38 8.94
C TYR A 22 4.28 -7.51 9.18
N VAL A 23 3.82 -8.76 9.22
CA VAL A 23 4.65 -9.94 9.54
C VAL A 23 4.36 -11.10 8.59
N GLY A 24 5.38 -11.91 8.32
CA GLY A 24 5.23 -13.19 7.59
C GLY A 24 4.91 -13.08 6.10
N GLY A 25 5.19 -11.93 5.49
CA GLY A 25 5.05 -11.72 4.03
C GLY A 25 6.31 -11.13 3.41
N GLU A 26 6.18 -10.62 2.20
CA GLU A 26 7.26 -9.99 1.45
C GLU A 26 7.06 -8.49 1.33
N THR A 27 8.17 -7.74 1.34
CA THR A 27 8.18 -6.29 1.11
C THR A 27 9.08 -5.98 -0.07
N ARG A 28 8.55 -5.25 -1.06
CA ARG A 28 9.27 -4.87 -2.28
C ARG A 28 9.06 -3.40 -2.61
N ILE A 29 10.07 -2.77 -3.19
CA ILE A 29 9.94 -1.40 -3.72
C ILE A 29 9.35 -1.48 -5.12
N VAL A 30 8.20 -0.86 -5.34
CA VAL A 30 7.54 -0.76 -6.65
C VAL A 30 7.72 0.67 -7.18
N SER A 31 8.30 0.77 -8.37
CA SER A 31 8.43 2.06 -9.07
C SER A 31 7.21 2.29 -9.97
N LEU A 32 6.56 3.45 -9.82
CA LEU A 32 5.37 3.85 -10.56
C LEU A 32 5.57 5.21 -11.21
N LYS A 33 4.92 5.43 -12.36
CA LYS A 33 4.74 6.77 -12.90
C LYS A 33 3.80 7.57 -12.01
N ARG A 34 3.96 8.90 -11.96
CA ARG A 34 3.15 9.76 -11.08
C ARG A 34 1.71 9.89 -11.55
N ASP A 35 1.51 9.77 -12.85
CA ASP A 35 0.26 9.90 -13.62
C ASP A 35 -0.32 8.53 -14.01
N VAL A 36 0.09 7.44 -13.34
CA VAL A 36 -0.44 6.11 -13.60
C VAL A 36 -1.92 6.05 -13.24
N SER A 37 -2.74 5.38 -14.07
CA SER A 37 -4.13 5.11 -13.73
C SER A 37 -4.26 3.96 -12.72
N TYR A 38 -5.39 3.90 -12.01
CA TYR A 38 -5.72 2.80 -11.11
C TYR A 38 -5.73 1.45 -11.83
N ALA A 39 -6.29 1.41 -13.04
CA ALA A 39 -6.32 0.20 -13.86
C ALA A 39 -4.91 -0.32 -14.20
N GLU A 40 -4.00 0.56 -14.64
CA GLU A 40 -2.61 0.20 -14.94
C GLU A 40 -1.83 -0.23 -13.69
N LEU A 41 -2.07 0.47 -12.57
CA LEU A 41 -1.49 0.12 -11.27
C LEU A 41 -1.91 -1.29 -10.86
N MET A 42 -3.21 -1.58 -10.87
CA MET A 42 -3.74 -2.88 -10.49
C MET A 42 -3.25 -3.98 -11.42
N LEU A 43 -3.19 -3.74 -12.74
CA LEU A 43 -2.61 -4.70 -13.69
C LEU A 43 -1.16 -5.03 -13.36
N LYS A 44 -0.36 -4.02 -13.01
CA LYS A 44 1.03 -4.20 -12.59
C LYS A 44 1.13 -4.98 -11.29
N MET A 45 0.31 -4.67 -10.30
CA MET A 45 0.31 -5.37 -9.01
C MET A 45 -0.10 -6.83 -9.19
N LYS A 46 -1.14 -7.12 -9.97
CA LYS A 46 -1.61 -8.48 -10.27
C LYS A 46 -0.52 -9.37 -10.86
N LYS A 47 0.26 -8.82 -11.78
CA LYS A 47 1.40 -9.54 -12.39
C LYS A 47 2.44 -10.01 -11.36
N HIS A 48 2.61 -9.28 -10.25
CA HIS A 48 3.61 -9.58 -9.23
C HIS A 48 3.06 -10.35 -8.04
N TYR A 49 1.78 -10.17 -7.72
CA TYR A 49 1.20 -10.63 -6.45
C TYR A 49 -0.03 -11.56 -6.61
N GLY A 50 -0.49 -11.81 -7.84
CA GLY A 50 -1.63 -12.68 -8.14
C GLY A 50 -2.95 -11.94 -8.33
N GLU A 51 -4.03 -12.69 -8.53
CA GLU A 51 -5.39 -12.15 -8.62
C GLU A 51 -5.95 -11.82 -7.22
N ASP A 52 -7.09 -11.10 -7.17
CA ASP A 52 -7.79 -10.71 -5.93
C ASP A 52 -6.98 -9.85 -4.95
N LEU A 53 -6.42 -8.75 -5.46
CA LEU A 53 -5.68 -7.77 -4.68
C LEU A 53 -6.58 -6.64 -4.19
N SER A 54 -6.38 -6.24 -2.93
CA SER A 54 -6.87 -4.97 -2.38
C SER A 54 -5.67 -4.09 -2.06
N LEU A 55 -5.63 -2.90 -2.66
CA LEU A 55 -4.58 -1.93 -2.40
C LEU A 55 -5.00 -1.03 -1.23
N LYS A 56 -4.11 -0.90 -0.25
CA LYS A 56 -4.27 0.02 0.87
C LYS A 56 -2.97 0.74 1.18
N TYR A 57 -3.05 1.97 1.67
CA TYR A 57 -1.90 2.74 2.11
C TYR A 57 -2.09 3.28 3.52
N GLN A 58 -0.96 3.53 4.18
CA GLN A 58 -0.90 4.14 5.50
C GLN A 58 -0.64 5.63 5.33
N LEU A 59 -1.42 6.48 6.03
CA LEU A 59 -1.13 7.91 6.11
C LEU A 59 0.09 8.18 6.99
N PRO A 60 0.78 9.31 6.77
CA PRO A 60 1.85 9.73 7.66
C PRO A 60 1.34 9.84 9.10
N ASN A 61 2.05 9.23 10.05
CA ASN A 61 1.75 9.24 11.49
C ASN A 61 0.53 8.41 11.95
N GLU A 62 -0.21 7.76 11.06
CA GLU A 62 -1.29 6.83 11.41
C GLU A 62 -0.76 5.40 11.58
N ASP A 63 -1.49 4.54 12.30
CA ASP A 63 -1.14 3.12 12.50
C ASP A 63 -1.75 2.19 11.42
N LEU A 64 -1.39 0.90 11.43
CA LEU A 64 -1.81 -0.09 10.43
C LEU A 64 -3.26 -0.58 10.58
N ASP A 65 -4.00 -0.12 11.58
CA ASP A 65 -5.45 -0.31 11.71
C ASP A 65 -6.26 0.77 10.99
N ALA A 66 -5.64 1.89 10.64
CA ALA A 66 -6.26 3.03 9.95
C ALA A 66 -5.91 3.09 8.44
N LEU A 67 -5.71 1.95 7.79
CA LEU A 67 -5.32 1.90 6.38
C LEU A 67 -6.43 2.41 5.45
N ILE A 68 -6.04 3.28 4.52
CA ILE A 68 -6.92 3.85 3.50
C ILE A 68 -6.94 2.94 2.28
N SER A 69 -8.13 2.59 1.79
CA SER A 69 -8.29 1.73 0.61
C SER A 69 -8.22 2.55 -0.67
N VAL A 70 -7.59 1.99 -1.70
CA VAL A 70 -7.52 2.58 -3.04
C VAL A 70 -8.32 1.71 -3.97
N SER A 71 -9.42 2.25 -4.50
CA SER A 71 -10.36 1.50 -5.35
C SER A 71 -10.73 2.23 -6.64
N THR A 72 -10.32 3.49 -6.77
CA THR A 72 -10.62 4.38 -7.89
C THR A 72 -9.41 5.23 -8.27
N ASP A 73 -9.47 5.90 -9.43
CA ASP A 73 -8.45 6.89 -9.82
C ASP A 73 -8.43 8.11 -8.88
N GLU A 74 -9.56 8.48 -8.29
CA GLU A 74 -9.64 9.55 -7.29
C GLU A 74 -8.91 9.17 -6.01
N ASP A 75 -9.13 7.96 -5.49
CA ASP A 75 -8.40 7.45 -4.32
C ASP A 75 -6.89 7.40 -4.59
N LEU A 76 -6.51 7.00 -5.81
CA LEU A 76 -5.11 6.94 -6.22
C LEU A 76 -4.50 8.34 -6.27
N GLN A 77 -5.23 9.31 -6.82
CA GLN A 77 -4.77 10.69 -6.84
C GLN A 77 -4.58 11.23 -5.42
N ASN A 78 -5.54 10.99 -4.52
CA ASN A 78 -5.43 11.34 -3.10
C ASN A 78 -4.19 10.70 -2.45
N MET A 79 -3.96 9.40 -2.68
CA MET A 79 -2.77 8.70 -2.18
C MET A 79 -1.46 9.36 -2.67
N MET A 80 -1.41 9.75 -3.94
CA MET A 80 -0.20 10.34 -4.52
C MET A 80 0.02 11.79 -4.07
N GLU A 81 -1.05 12.55 -3.80
CA GLU A 81 -0.94 13.87 -3.17
C GLU A 81 -0.41 13.80 -1.75
N GLU A 82 -0.87 12.83 -0.95
CA GLU A 82 -0.32 12.58 0.38
C GLU A 82 1.15 12.14 0.31
N TYR A 83 1.52 11.34 -0.69
CA TYR A 83 2.94 11.00 -0.95
C TYR A 83 3.79 12.24 -1.27
N ASP A 84 3.28 13.19 -2.04
CA ASP A 84 4.04 14.39 -2.44
C ASP A 84 4.20 15.41 -1.30
N ARG A 85 3.41 15.29 -0.22
CA ARG A 85 3.48 16.16 0.98
C ARG A 85 4.50 15.67 2.03
N LEU A 86 5.03 14.46 1.87
CA LEU A 86 6.05 13.84 2.74
C LEU A 86 7.46 14.34 2.41
#